data_AF-A0A520LMJ1-F1
#
_entry.id   AF-A0A520LMJ1-F1
#
_cell.length_a   1.000
_cell.length_b   1.000
_cell.length_c   1.000
_cell.angle_alpha   90.00
_cell.angle_beta   90.00
_cell.angle_gamma   90.00
#
_symmetry.space_group_name_H-M   'P 1'
#
loop_
_entity.id
_entity.type
_entity.pdbx_description
1 polymer ?
#
loop_
_entity_poly.entity_id
_entity_poly.type
_entity_poly.pdbx_seq_one_letter_code
_entity_poly.pdbx_strand_id
1 'polypeptide(L)'
;GLKPLGQLRIENDELVLKASVAAQRDPIRKCFRLRAEGGTVVLSASDSPKTRAVLPMDPAIKITDANLGAGLLNLKGHAIVTPE
;
A
#
# COMPACT_ATOMS: atom_id res chain seq x y z
N GLY A 1 8.38 -9.55 21.31
CA GLY A 1 8.29 -9.86 19.87
C GLY A 1 7.13 -9.12 19.24
N LEU A 2 7.32 -8.62 18.02
CA LEU A 2 6.21 -8.08 17.21
C LEU A 2 5.36 -9.28 16.76
N LYS A 3 4.05 -9.28 17.03
CA LYS A 3 3.17 -10.31 16.46
C LYS A 3 3.00 -10.04 14.96
N PRO A 4 2.58 -11.04 14.17
CA PRO A 4 2.22 -10.83 12.77
C PRO A 4 1.20 -9.71 12.61
N LEU A 5 1.14 -9.16 11.40
CA LEU A 5 0.12 -8.18 11.02
C LEU A 5 -1.26 -8.69 11.45
N GLY A 6 -1.93 -7.94 12.33
CA GLY A 6 -3.25 -8.32 12.84
C GLY A 6 -4.36 -7.86 11.91
N GLN A 7 -4.17 -6.72 11.25
CA GLN A 7 -5.18 -6.14 10.37
C GLN A 7 -4.56 -5.18 9.35
N LEU A 8 -5.14 -5.21 8.14
CA LEU A 8 -4.96 -4.23 7.09
C LEU A 8 -6.35 -3.63 6.77
N ARG A 9 -6.46 -2.31 6.79
CA ARG A 9 -7.71 -1.58 6.46
C ARG A 9 -7.41 -0.36 5.61
N ILE A 10 -8.39 0.06 4.84
CA ILE A 10 -8.40 1.37 4.17
C ILE A 10 -9.30 2.27 5.01
N GLU A 11 -8.72 3.34 5.55
CA GLU A 11 -9.42 4.36 6.34
C GLU A 11 -9.28 5.68 5.56
N ASN A 12 -10.36 6.12 4.90
CA ASN A 12 -10.34 7.19 3.91
C ASN A 12 -9.31 6.88 2.81
N ASP A 13 -8.31 7.74 2.67
CA ASP A 13 -7.30 7.71 1.61
C ASP A 13 -5.98 7.09 2.10
N GLU A 14 -6.00 6.44 3.27
CA GLU A 14 -4.83 5.84 3.91
C GLU A 14 -4.99 4.33 4.13
N LEU A 15 -3.90 3.60 3.87
CA LEU A 15 -3.76 2.20 4.22
C LEU A 15 -3.23 2.09 5.64
N VAL A 16 -4.02 1.48 6.51
CA VAL A 16 -3.75 1.36 7.93
C VAL A 16 -3.39 -0.08 8.28
N LEU A 17 -2.15 -0.27 8.73
CA LEU A 17 -1.63 -1.53 9.23
C LEU A 17 -1.66 -1.51 10.76
N LYS A 18 -2.26 -2.55 11.35
CA LYS A 18 -2.33 -2.71 12.82
C LYS A 18 -1.69 -4.04 13.23
N ALA A 19 -0.78 -3.98 14.18
CA ALA A 19 -0.14 -5.17 14.76
C ALA A 19 -0.10 -5.06 16.28
N SER A 20 -0.41 -6.16 16.98
CA SER A 20 -0.30 -6.21 18.44
C SER A 20 1.15 -6.51 18.85
N VAL A 21 1.61 -5.90 19.95
CA VAL A 21 2.94 -6.18 20.50
C VAL A 21 2.77 -6.77 21.89
N ALA A 22 3.47 -7.87 22.18
CA ALA A 22 3.33 -8.54 23.48
C ALA A 22 3.64 -7.63 24.69
N ALA A 23 4.44 -6.59 24.49
CA ALA A 23 4.88 -5.65 25.52
C ALA A 23 4.00 -4.39 25.66
N GLN A 24 2.98 -4.20 24.82
CA GLN A 24 2.08 -3.05 24.88
C GLN A 24 0.62 -3.47 24.81
N ARG A 25 -0.23 -2.79 25.58
CA ARG A 25 -1.67 -3.04 25.58
C ARG A 25 -2.34 -2.58 24.29
N ASP A 26 -1.85 -1.48 23.73
CA ASP A 26 -2.39 -0.89 22.51
C ASP A 26 -1.67 -1.44 21.26
N PRO A 27 -2.42 -1.75 20.18
CA PRO A 27 -1.81 -2.17 18.93
C PRO A 27 -1.05 -1.01 18.29
N ILE A 28 0.11 -1.32 17.71
CA ILE A 28 0.83 -0.38 16.87
C ILE A 28 0.02 -0.17 15.59
N ARG A 29 -0.20 1.10 15.24
CA ARG A 29 -0.85 1.54 14.02
C ARG A 29 0.15 2.28 13.13
N LYS A 30 0.26 1.88 11.87
CA LYS A 30 1.03 2.59 10.85
C LYS A 30 0.16 2.92 9.65
N CYS A 31 0.15 4.19 9.25
CA CYS A 31 -0.63 4.70 8.13
C CYS A 31 0.28 4.92 6.93
N PHE A 32 -0.16 4.49 5.75
CA PHE A 32 0.55 4.63 4.50
C PHE A 32 -0.33 5.30 3.46
N ARG A 33 0.30 6.13 2.61
CA ARG A 33 -0.32 6.64 1.39
C ARG A 33 0.20 5.89 0.19
N LEU A 34 -0.66 5.69 -0.79
CA LEU A 34 -0.35 5.04 -2.05
C LEU A 34 -0.38 6.08 -3.17
N ARG A 35 0.57 5.98 -4.11
CA ARG A 35 0.62 6.80 -5.32
C ARG A 35 1.16 5.98 -6.48
N ALA A 36 0.75 6.33 -7.69
CA ALA A 36 1.41 5.86 -8.89
C ALA A 36 2.70 6.66 -9.13
N GLU A 37 3.83 5.97 -9.28
CA GLU A 37 5.15 6.57 -9.51
C GLU A 37 6.00 5.58 -10.31
N GLY A 38 6.70 6.05 -11.35
CA GLY A 38 7.60 5.19 -12.15
C GLY A 38 6.90 4.02 -12.88
N GLY A 39 5.59 4.10 -13.12
CA GLY A 39 4.81 3.02 -13.74
C GLY A 39 4.39 1.91 -12.77
N THR A 40 4.53 2.11 -11.46
CA THR A 40 4.09 1.19 -10.41
C THR A 40 3.42 1.95 -9.27
N VAL A 41 3.03 1.25 -8.20
CA VAL A 41 2.48 1.83 -6.98
C VAL A 41 3.56 1.91 -5.90
N VAL A 42 3.69 3.08 -5.28
CA VAL A 42 4.60 3.32 -4.17
C VAL A 42 3.80 3.57 -2.90
N LEU A 43 4.11 2.81 -1.85
CA LEU A 43 3.64 3.04 -0.50
C LEU A 43 4.64 3.94 0.21
N SER A 44 4.17 4.99 0.86
CA SER A 44 4.98 5.83 1.73
C SER A 44 4.35 5.93 3.11
N ALA A 45 5.13 5.75 4.18
CA ALA A 45 4.63 5.97 5.53
C ALA A 45 4.23 7.44 5.70
N SER A 46 3.06 7.68 6.27
CA SER A 46 2.48 9.04 6.35
C SER A 46 3.27 9.93 7.33
N ASP A 47 3.86 9.34 8.36
CA ASP A 47 4.71 10.01 9.35
C ASP A 47 6.20 10.09 8.93
N SER A 48 6.61 9.29 7.95
CA SER A 48 7.97 9.28 7.41
C SER A 48 7.92 9.00 5.90
N PRO A 49 7.71 10.02 5.05
CA PRO A 49 7.60 9.83 3.60
C PRO A 49 8.89 9.31 2.94
N LYS A 50 10.02 9.29 3.67
CA LYS A 50 11.27 8.66 3.23
C LYS A 50 11.21 7.13 3.35
N THR A 51 10.38 6.62 4.25
CA THR A 51 10.11 5.18 4.38
C THR A 51 9.12 4.78 3.29
N ARG A 52 9.66 4.22 2.21
CA ARG A 52 8.89 3.82 1.02
C ARG A 52 9.07 2.35 0.70
N ALA A 53 8.03 1.76 0.12
CA ALA A 53 8.07 0.44 -0.49
C ALA A 53 7.44 0.52 -1.87
N VAL A 54 8.07 -0.14 -2.84
CA VAL A 54 7.58 -0.21 -4.22
C VAL A 54 6.84 -1.53 -4.37
N LEU A 55 5.59 -1.49 -4.83
CA LEU A 55 4.85 -2.71 -5.12
C LEU A 55 5.43 -3.34 -6.39
N PRO A 56 5.77 -4.64 -6.37
CA PRO A 56 6.18 -5.34 -7.57
C PRO A 56 4.97 -5.46 -8.50
N MET A 57 5.18 -5.11 -9.76
CA MET A 57 4.21 -5.27 -10.84
C MET A 57 4.85 -6.11 -11.94
N ASP A 58 4.03 -6.83 -12.68
CA ASP A 58 4.47 -7.43 -13.94
C ASP A 58 5.08 -6.33 -14.84
N PRO A 59 6.25 -6.53 -15.47
CA PRO A 59 6.88 -5.53 -16.33
C PRO A 59 6.01 -5.04 -17.49
N ALA A 60 5.07 -5.88 -17.96
CA ALA A 60 4.12 -5.54 -19.02
C ALA A 60 2.98 -4.64 -18.52
N ILE A 61 2.82 -4.45 -17.21
CA ILE A 61 1.82 -3.59 -16.60
C ILE A 61 2.45 -2.26 -16.19
N LYS A 62 1.80 -1.15 -16.55
CA LYS A 62 2.16 0.21 -16.13
C LYS A 62 0.99 0.88 -15.44
N ILE A 63 1.17 1.21 -14.17
CA ILE A 63 0.20 1.96 -13.38
C ILE A 63 0.42 3.46 -13.57
N THR A 64 -0.64 4.17 -13.95
CA THR A 64 -0.65 5.61 -14.23
C THR A 64 -1.37 6.41 -13.14
N ASP A 65 -2.34 5.79 -12.46
CA ASP A 65 -3.02 6.39 -11.30
C ASP A 65 -3.29 5.34 -10.24
N ALA A 66 -3.19 5.74 -8.97
CA ALA A 66 -3.46 4.88 -7.83
C ALA A 66 -4.06 5.70 -6.70
N ASN A 67 -5.23 5.30 -6.22
CA ASN A 67 -5.89 5.94 -5.08
C ASN A 67 -6.57 4.92 -4.17
N LEU A 68 -6.76 5.32 -2.93
CA LEU A 68 -7.58 4.60 -1.96
C LEU A 68 -8.91 5.33 -1.84
N GLY A 69 -10.01 4.59 -1.91
CA GLY A 69 -11.34 5.16 -1.79
C GLY A 69 -12.41 4.08 -1.69
N ALA A 70 -13.50 4.37 -0.97
CA ALA A 70 -14.61 3.43 -0.75
C ALA A 70 -14.18 2.06 -0.21
N GLY A 71 -13.08 2.01 0.57
CA GLY A 71 -12.53 0.76 1.11
C GLY A 71 -11.75 -0.09 0.11
N LEU A 72 -11.44 0.45 -1.08
CA LEU A 72 -10.72 -0.25 -2.16
C LEU A 72 -9.47 0.51 -2.59
N LEU A 73 -8.51 -0.24 -3.15
CA LEU A 73 -7.40 0.30 -3.92
C LEU A 73 -7.80 0.33 -5.39
N ASN A 74 -7.95 1.53 -5.94
CA ASN A 74 -8.24 1.73 -7.35
C ASN A 74 -6.94 2.00 -8.09
N LEU A 75 -6.68 1.22 -9.13
CA LEU A 75 -5.53 1.37 -10.01
C LEU A 75 -6.01 1.63 -11.43
N LYS A 76 -5.41 2.61 -12.09
CA LYS A 76 -5.54 2.80 -13.54
C LYS A 76 -4.18 2.62 -14.17
N GLY A 77 -4.18 2.04 -15.36
CA GLY A 77 -2.95 1.71 -16.06
C GLY A 77 -3.21 1.00 -17.37
N HIS A 78 -2.13 0.48 -17.93
CA HIS A 78 -2.12 -0.25 -19.19
C HIS A 78 -1.36 -1.56 -19.03
N ALA A 79 -1.75 -2.57 -19.79
CA ALA A 79 -1.04 -3.83 -19.90
C ALA A 79 -0.68 -4.07 -21.37
N ILE A 80 0.53 -4.54 -21.63
CA ILE A 80 0.92 -5.06 -22.93
C ILE A 80 0.63 -6.55 -22.93
N VAL A 81 -0.20 -7.00 -23.87
CA VAL A 81 -0.56 -8.42 -24.02
C VAL A 81 0.02 -8.90 -25.33
N THR A 82 0.89 -9.90 -25.26
CA THR A 82 1.40 -10.61 -26.45
C THR A 82 0.48 -11.80 -26.70
N PRO A 83 -0.23 -11.87 -27.84
CA PRO A 83 -1.03 -13.04 -28.19
C PRO A 83 -0.13 -14.28 -28.35
N GLU A 84 -0.67 -15.46 -27.99
CA GLU A 84 -0.05 -16.76 -28.28
C GLU A 84 -0.24 -17.18 -29.75
#